data_AF-A0A4U9D3Z3-F1
#
_entry.id   AF-A0A4U9D3Z3-F1
#
_cell.length_a   1.000
_cell.length_b   1.000
_cell.length_c   1.000
_cell.angle_alpha   90.00
_cell.angle_beta   90.00
_cell.angle_gamma   90.00
#
_symmetry.space_group_name_H-M   'P 1'
#
loop_
_entity.id
_entity.type
_entity.pdbx_description
1 polymer ?
#
loop_
_entity_poly.entity_id
_entity_poly.type
_entity_poly.pdbx_seq_one_letter_code
_entity_poly.pdbx_strand_id
1 'polypeptide(L)'
;MDKDEEFQAFIATPENRHYVYGDTATLLDRKLPASNWVAMWIFLASIVVVALLGAFSELRPVFDGKPLSMVLVIQMFMLLSGALIIIITKTNPASISKNEVFRSGMIAIVAVYGIAWMAETMFGAHMSEIKGVLGEMVKEYPWAYAIVLLIVSKFVNSQAAALAAIVPVALAIGVDPAYIVASAPACYGYYILPTYPSDLAAIQFDRSGRPASAVL
;
A
#
# COMPACT_ATOMS: atom_id res chain seq x y z
N MET A 1 15.60 15.58 13.73
CA MET A 1 16.79 15.23 12.94
C MET A 1 18.00 16.07 13.33
N ASP A 2 17.99 17.39 13.16
CA ASP A 2 19.20 18.20 13.41
C ASP A 2 19.68 18.24 14.86
N LYS A 3 18.83 17.88 15.82
CA LYS A 3 19.11 17.86 17.26
C LYS A 3 19.30 16.45 17.84
N ASP A 4 19.33 15.43 17.00
CA ASP A 4 19.38 14.02 17.40
C ASP A 4 20.84 13.54 17.48
N GLU A 5 21.27 13.10 18.66
CA GLU A 5 22.66 12.71 18.93
C GLU A 5 23.13 11.50 18.11
N GLU A 6 22.28 10.50 17.86
CA GLU A 6 22.64 9.32 17.06
C GLU A 6 22.82 9.69 15.58
N PHE A 7 21.94 10.55 15.08
CA PHE A 7 22.05 11.05 13.70
C PHE A 7 23.30 11.92 13.52
N GLN A 8 23.62 12.77 14.49
CA GLN A 8 24.84 13.59 14.46
C GLN A 8 26.11 12.74 14.51
N ALA A 9 26.10 11.67 15.32
CA ALA A 9 27.20 10.71 15.37
C ALA A 9 27.34 9.93 14.05
N PHE A 10 26.23 9.54 13.41
CA PHE A 10 26.24 8.85 12.13
C PHE A 10 26.82 9.71 11.00
N ILE A 11 26.46 10.99 10.91
CA ILE A 11 26.98 11.91 9.89
C ILE A 11 28.33 12.56 10.24
N ALA A 12 28.92 12.22 11.39
CA ALA A 12 30.22 12.74 11.81
C ALA A 12 31.36 12.28 10.88
N THR A 13 31.20 11.12 10.23
CA THR A 13 32.16 10.65 9.22
C THR A 13 31.87 11.31 7.86
N PRO A 14 32.92 11.73 7.12
CA PRO A 14 32.75 12.36 5.81
C PRO A 14 32.01 11.49 4.79
N GLU A 15 32.21 10.17 4.88
CA GLU A 15 31.59 9.17 4.00
C GLU A 15 30.08 9.06 4.24
N ASN A 16 29.64 8.93 5.50
CA ASN A 16 28.20 8.87 5.84
C ASN A 16 27.50 10.21 5.57
N ARG A 17 28.19 11.33 5.80
CA ARG A 17 27.67 12.66 5.46
C ARG A 17 27.45 12.79 3.95
N HIS A 18 28.37 12.28 3.13
CA HIS A 18 28.22 12.25 1.68
C HIS A 18 27.11 11.27 1.24
N TYR A 19 26.95 10.13 1.91
CA TYR A 19 25.84 9.21 1.65
C TYR A 19 24.45 9.84 1.93
N VAL A 20 24.31 10.56 3.05
CA VAL A 20 23.06 11.22 3.46
C VAL A 20 22.75 12.47 2.62
N TYR A 21 23.74 13.33 2.39
CA TYR A 21 23.54 14.66 1.78
C TYR A 21 24.11 14.82 0.36
N GLY A 22 25.09 14.00 -0.02
CA GLY A 22 25.87 14.16 -1.25
C GLY A 22 25.16 13.73 -2.53
N ASP A 23 24.21 12.78 -2.43
CA ASP A 23 23.42 12.25 -3.57
C ASP A 23 21.96 12.71 -3.51
N THR A 24 21.70 13.92 -3.02
CA THR A 24 20.41 14.55 -3.28
C THR A 24 20.38 14.93 -4.75
N ALA A 25 19.76 14.08 -5.59
CA ALA A 25 19.26 14.47 -6.90
C ALA A 25 18.14 15.50 -6.71
N THR A 26 18.48 16.67 -6.19
CA THR A 26 17.57 17.79 -6.09
C THR A 26 17.20 18.18 -7.51
N LEU A 27 15.89 18.13 -7.78
CA LEU A 27 15.32 18.61 -9.03
C LEU A 27 15.11 20.12 -9.01
N LEU A 28 15.35 20.80 -7.88
CA LEU A 28 15.42 22.27 -7.87
C LEU A 28 16.53 22.67 -8.85
N ASP A 29 16.16 23.56 -9.76
CA ASP A 29 17.02 24.13 -10.81
C ASP A 29 17.48 23.15 -11.92
N ARG A 30 16.94 21.92 -11.98
CA ARG A 30 17.20 20.98 -13.08
C ARG A 30 16.11 21.08 -14.15
N LYS A 31 16.49 21.42 -15.39
CA LYS A 31 15.59 21.25 -16.55
C LYS A 31 15.43 19.76 -16.85
N LEU A 32 14.25 19.22 -16.58
CA LEU A 32 13.91 17.84 -16.92
C LEU A 32 13.84 17.67 -18.45
N PRO A 33 14.38 16.57 -19.00
CA PRO A 33 14.26 16.26 -20.42
C PRO A 33 12.79 16.06 -20.79
N ALA A 34 12.42 16.40 -22.03
CA ALA A 34 11.05 16.29 -22.53
C ALA A 34 10.50 14.85 -22.41
N SER A 35 11.36 13.84 -22.48
CA SER A 35 11.00 12.44 -22.26
C SER A 35 10.34 12.19 -20.90
N ASN A 36 10.77 12.88 -19.84
CA ASN A 36 10.23 12.71 -18.50
C ASN A 36 8.82 13.28 -18.41
N TRP A 37 8.57 14.40 -19.08
CA TRP A 37 7.23 14.98 -19.21
C TRP A 37 6.29 14.08 -20.01
N VAL A 38 6.78 13.47 -21.09
CA VAL A 38 6.00 12.50 -21.87
C VAL A 38 5.62 11.29 -21.01
N ALA A 39 6.57 10.73 -20.25
CA ALA A 39 6.29 9.64 -19.32
C ALA A 39 5.22 10.01 -18.28
N MET A 40 5.34 11.20 -17.69
CA MET A 40 4.38 11.73 -16.72
C MET A 40 2.97 11.83 -17.33
N TRP A 41 2.84 12.39 -18.54
CA TRP A 41 1.53 12.52 -19.18
C TRP A 41 0.91 11.18 -19.55
N ILE A 42 1.71 10.19 -19.98
CA ILE A 42 1.22 8.82 -20.20
C ILE A 42 0.67 8.22 -18.90
N PHE A 43 1.40 8.39 -17.80
CA PHE A 43 0.98 7.91 -16.48
C PHE A 43 -0.32 8.59 -16.00
N LEU A 44 -0.40 9.92 -16.10
CA LEU A 44 -1.61 10.67 -15.73
C LEU A 44 -2.82 10.29 -16.60
N ALA A 45 -2.61 10.11 -17.91
CA ALA A 45 -3.66 9.64 -18.80
C ALA A 45 -4.17 8.25 -18.39
N SER A 46 -3.26 7.34 -18.04
CA SER A 46 -3.62 6.00 -17.54
C SER A 46 -4.44 6.08 -16.24
N ILE A 47 -4.07 6.95 -15.29
CA ILE A 47 -4.84 7.17 -14.06
C ILE A 47 -6.26 7.66 -14.38
N VAL A 48 -6.40 8.64 -15.27
CA VAL A 48 -7.73 9.16 -15.66
C VAL A 48 -8.59 8.06 -16.27
N VAL A 49 -8.02 7.24 -17.16
CA VAL A 49 -8.74 6.11 -17.77
C VAL A 49 -9.19 5.10 -16.70
N VAL A 50 -8.29 4.71 -15.81
CA VAL A 50 -8.60 3.78 -14.71
C VAL A 50 -9.66 4.36 -13.76
N ALA A 51 -9.59 5.64 -13.44
CA ALA A 51 -10.57 6.32 -12.60
C ALA A 51 -11.97 6.33 -13.25
N LEU A 52 -12.04 6.59 -14.56
CA LEU A 52 -13.30 6.51 -15.32
C LEU A 52 -13.87 5.08 -15.34
N LEU A 53 -13.02 4.07 -15.57
CA LEU A 53 -13.44 2.65 -15.49
C LEU A 53 -13.88 2.24 -14.08
N GLY A 54 -13.33 2.87 -13.05
CA GLY A 54 -13.75 2.68 -11.66
C GLY A 54 -15.06 3.35 -11.31
N ALA A 55 -15.28 4.58 -11.80
CA ALA A 55 -16.51 5.33 -11.59
C ALA A 55 -17.69 4.73 -12.36
N PHE A 56 -17.44 4.23 -13.58
CA PHE A 56 -18.47 3.66 -14.45
C PHE A 56 -18.21 2.17 -14.66
N SER A 57 -18.83 1.36 -13.80
CA SER A 57 -18.66 -0.10 -13.79
C SER A 57 -19.04 -0.78 -15.12
N GLU A 58 -19.90 -0.13 -15.92
CA GLU A 58 -20.35 -0.54 -17.26
C GLU A 58 -19.28 -0.39 -18.35
N LEU A 59 -18.31 0.51 -18.15
CA LEU A 59 -17.20 0.69 -19.10
C LEU A 59 -16.13 -0.39 -18.95
N ARG A 60 -16.18 -1.18 -17.88
CA ARG A 60 -15.21 -2.24 -17.63
C ARG A 60 -15.41 -3.37 -18.64
N PRO A 61 -14.32 -3.94 -19.18
CA PRO A 61 -14.45 -5.06 -20.10
C PRO A 61 -15.14 -6.25 -19.40
N VAL A 62 -16.10 -6.85 -20.10
CA VAL A 62 -16.93 -7.96 -19.62
C VAL A 62 -16.39 -9.26 -20.20
N PHE A 63 -16.05 -10.20 -19.33
CA PHE A 63 -15.71 -11.57 -19.70
C PHE A 63 -16.70 -12.50 -18.98
N ASP A 64 -17.24 -13.49 -19.68
CA ASP A 64 -18.24 -14.43 -19.16
C ASP A 64 -19.45 -13.75 -18.48
N GLY A 65 -19.90 -12.62 -19.04
CA GLY A 65 -21.04 -11.86 -18.53
C GLY A 65 -20.80 -11.11 -17.21
N LYS A 66 -19.56 -11.09 -16.70
CA LYS A 66 -19.18 -10.32 -15.50
C LYS A 66 -18.13 -9.26 -15.83
N PRO A 67 -18.31 -8.02 -15.37
CA PRO A 67 -17.26 -7.02 -15.46
C PRO A 67 -15.99 -7.47 -14.73
N LEU A 68 -14.83 -7.22 -15.32
CA LEU A 68 -13.54 -7.48 -14.68
C LEU A 68 -13.43 -6.77 -13.31
N SER A 69 -12.73 -7.43 -12.38
CA SER A 69 -12.44 -6.83 -11.07
C SER A 69 -11.56 -5.59 -11.25
N MET A 70 -11.74 -4.59 -10.37
CA MET A 70 -10.92 -3.37 -10.43
C MET A 70 -9.42 -3.68 -10.25
N VAL A 71 -9.08 -4.73 -9.50
CA VAL A 71 -7.71 -5.20 -9.34
C VAL A 71 -7.09 -5.55 -10.70
N LEU A 72 -7.79 -6.36 -11.51
CA LEU A 72 -7.29 -6.76 -12.83
C LEU A 72 -7.26 -5.59 -13.81
N VAL A 73 -8.29 -4.73 -13.79
CA VAL A 73 -8.33 -3.52 -14.63
C VAL A 73 -7.13 -2.62 -14.34
N ILE A 74 -6.88 -2.29 -13.07
CA ILE A 74 -5.73 -1.47 -12.66
C ILE A 74 -4.43 -2.13 -13.11
N GLN A 75 -4.25 -3.43 -12.85
CA GLN A 75 -3.02 -4.14 -13.21
C GLN A 75 -2.73 -4.09 -14.72
N MET A 76 -3.73 -4.34 -15.57
CA MET A 76 -3.55 -4.29 -17.03
C MET A 76 -3.16 -2.89 -17.52
N PHE A 77 -3.85 -1.85 -17.05
CA PHE A 77 -3.58 -0.48 -17.47
C PHE A 77 -2.25 0.07 -16.92
N MET A 78 -1.85 -0.33 -15.72
CA MET A 78 -0.54 0.05 -15.16
C MET A 78 0.61 -0.62 -15.93
N LEU A 79 0.48 -1.91 -16.26
CA LEU A 79 1.46 -2.62 -17.09
C LEU A 79 1.53 -2.04 -18.51
N LEU A 80 0.37 -1.76 -19.12
CA LEU A 80 0.29 -1.11 -20.43
C LEU A 80 0.96 0.27 -20.41
N SER A 81 0.66 1.09 -19.40
CA SER A 81 1.29 2.40 -19.22
C SER A 81 2.82 2.27 -19.09
N GLY A 82 3.30 1.32 -18.30
CA GLY A 82 4.73 1.04 -18.16
C GLY A 82 5.39 0.65 -19.48
N ALA A 83 4.75 -0.23 -20.25
CA ALA A 83 5.22 -0.62 -21.58
C ALA A 83 5.27 0.57 -22.56
N LEU A 84 4.21 1.39 -22.59
CA LEU A 84 4.15 2.59 -23.43
C LEU A 84 5.23 3.60 -23.07
N ILE A 85 5.47 3.83 -21.76
CA ILE A 85 6.56 4.71 -21.31
C ILE A 85 7.89 4.21 -21.85
N ILE A 86 8.23 2.93 -21.65
CA ILE A 86 9.50 2.35 -22.12
C ILE A 86 9.67 2.52 -23.63
N ILE A 87 8.64 2.22 -24.42
CA ILE A 87 8.68 2.28 -25.89
C ILE A 87 8.82 3.73 -26.37
N ILE A 88 8.00 4.65 -25.85
CA ILE A 88 7.92 6.03 -26.35
C ILE A 88 9.12 6.85 -25.89
N THR A 89 9.56 6.71 -24.64
CA THR A 89 10.73 7.45 -24.12
C THR A 89 12.06 6.78 -24.45
N LYS A 90 12.03 5.58 -25.07
CA LYS A 90 13.20 4.77 -25.42
C LYS A 90 14.09 4.48 -24.21
N THR A 91 13.47 4.28 -23.04
CA THR A 91 14.18 3.98 -21.80
C THR A 91 14.80 2.59 -21.89
N ASN A 92 16.08 2.46 -21.54
CA ASN A 92 16.73 1.16 -21.47
C ASN A 92 16.11 0.31 -20.32
N PRO A 93 15.45 -0.82 -20.60
CA PRO A 93 14.83 -1.63 -19.54
C PRO A 93 15.83 -2.13 -18.48
N ALA A 94 17.08 -2.37 -18.89
CA ALA A 94 18.12 -2.87 -17.99
C ALA A 94 18.61 -1.82 -16.98
N SER A 95 18.33 -0.52 -17.20
CA SER A 95 18.64 0.52 -16.21
C SER A 95 17.58 0.63 -15.12
N ILE A 96 16.35 0.18 -15.38
CA ILE A 96 15.24 0.26 -14.42
C ILE A 96 15.53 -0.62 -13.20
N SER A 97 15.92 -1.88 -13.41
CA SER A 97 16.21 -2.83 -12.32
C SER A 97 17.48 -2.51 -11.52
N LYS A 98 18.34 -1.64 -12.05
CA LYS A 98 19.57 -1.19 -11.41
C LYS A 98 19.37 0.04 -10.53
N ASN A 99 18.27 0.78 -10.71
CA ASN A 99 17.99 1.97 -9.92
C ASN A 99 17.51 1.58 -8.51
N GLU A 100 17.94 2.35 -7.51
CA GLU A 100 17.54 2.25 -6.11
C GLU A 100 16.02 2.25 -5.93
N VAL A 101 15.29 3.06 -6.69
CA VAL A 101 13.81 3.14 -6.59
C VAL A 101 13.16 1.80 -6.91
N PHE A 102 13.59 1.14 -7.98
CA PHE A 102 13.04 -0.17 -8.34
C PHE A 102 13.46 -1.25 -7.35
N ARG A 103 14.73 -1.24 -6.90
CA ARG A 103 15.23 -2.23 -5.93
C ARG A 103 14.50 -2.14 -4.59
N SER A 104 14.39 -0.92 -4.05
CA SER A 104 13.62 -0.63 -2.83
C SER A 104 12.16 -1.08 -2.99
N GLY A 105 11.52 -0.73 -4.12
CA GLY A 105 10.16 -1.16 -4.42
C GLY A 105 9.99 -2.67 -4.47
N MET A 106 10.92 -3.40 -5.10
CA MET A 106 10.86 -4.87 -5.17
C MET A 106 11.03 -5.53 -3.80
N ILE A 107 11.92 -5.01 -2.95
CA ILE A 107 12.08 -5.49 -1.57
C ILE A 107 10.78 -5.28 -0.78
N ALA A 108 10.19 -4.08 -0.89
CA ALA A 108 8.93 -3.77 -0.22
C ALA A 108 7.79 -4.69 -0.70
N ILE A 109 7.68 -4.96 -2.01
CA ILE A 109 6.66 -5.87 -2.56
C ILE A 109 6.79 -7.28 -1.96
N VAL A 110 8.00 -7.84 -1.92
CA VAL A 110 8.24 -9.18 -1.37
C VAL A 110 7.90 -9.22 0.12
N ALA A 111 8.32 -8.20 0.88
CA ALA A 111 8.02 -8.10 2.30
C ALA A 111 6.52 -8.02 2.59
N VAL A 112 5.79 -7.16 1.87
CA VAL A 112 4.32 -7.04 2.03
C VAL A 112 3.60 -8.32 1.62
N TYR A 113 4.01 -8.93 0.51
CA TYR A 113 3.38 -10.16 0.02
C TYR A 113 3.57 -11.32 1.01
N GLY A 114 4.74 -11.46 1.62
CA GLY A 114 4.99 -12.48 2.64
C GLY A 114 4.10 -12.31 3.88
N ILE A 115 3.97 -11.09 4.39
CA ILE A 115 3.11 -10.78 5.54
C ILE A 115 1.63 -11.04 5.19
N ALA A 116 1.18 -10.54 4.03
CA ALA A 116 -0.20 -10.72 3.58
C ALA A 116 -0.56 -12.20 3.39
N TRP A 117 0.36 -12.99 2.82
CA TRP A 117 0.11 -14.43 2.61
C TRP A 117 0.02 -15.20 3.94
N MET A 118 0.93 -14.93 4.88
CA MET A 118 0.89 -15.55 6.21
C MET A 118 -0.39 -15.17 6.98
N ALA A 119 -0.82 -13.91 6.87
CA ALA A 119 -2.06 -13.47 7.47
C ALA A 119 -3.27 -14.15 6.82
N GLU A 120 -3.35 -14.19 5.49
CA GLU A 120 -4.44 -14.85 4.77
C GLU A 120 -4.54 -16.34 5.11
N THR A 121 -3.41 -17.06 5.24
CA THR A 121 -3.42 -18.48 5.63
C THR A 121 -3.87 -18.68 7.07
N MET A 122 -3.39 -17.86 8.02
CA MET A 122 -3.83 -17.92 9.41
C MET A 122 -5.31 -17.59 9.58
N PHE A 123 -5.79 -16.51 8.93
CA PHE A 123 -7.20 -16.14 8.97
C PHE A 123 -8.06 -17.18 8.26
N GLY A 124 -7.64 -17.66 7.08
CA GLY A 124 -8.34 -18.70 6.35
C GLY A 124 -8.51 -19.99 7.16
N ALA A 125 -7.48 -20.40 7.90
CA ALA A 125 -7.51 -21.61 8.74
C ALA A 125 -8.41 -21.47 9.98
N HIS A 126 -8.46 -20.28 10.59
CA HIS A 126 -9.18 -20.04 11.86
C HIS A 126 -10.45 -19.19 11.71
N MET A 127 -10.90 -18.88 10.49
CA MET A 127 -12.01 -17.96 10.26
C MET A 127 -13.31 -18.40 10.95
N SER A 128 -13.55 -19.71 11.05
CA SER A 128 -14.73 -20.27 11.73
C SER A 128 -14.70 -20.00 13.24
N GLU A 129 -13.57 -20.24 13.90
CA GLU A 129 -13.36 -19.97 15.33
C GLU A 129 -13.40 -18.47 15.61
N ILE A 130 -12.74 -17.68 14.77
CA ILE A 130 -12.74 -16.22 14.82
C ILE A 130 -14.19 -15.71 14.73
N LYS A 131 -14.99 -16.18 13.78
CA LYS A 131 -16.42 -15.79 13.68
C LYS A 131 -17.25 -16.20 14.89
N GLY A 132 -16.97 -17.37 15.48
CA GLY A 132 -17.68 -17.85 16.68
C GLY A 132 -17.41 -16.97 17.90
N VAL A 133 -16.14 -16.80 18.25
CA VAL A 133 -15.71 -16.01 19.42
C VAL A 133 -16.09 -14.54 19.29
N LEU A 134 -15.87 -13.97 18.10
CA LEU A 134 -16.20 -12.56 17.85
C LEU A 134 -17.70 -12.32 17.79
N GLY A 135 -18.48 -13.30 17.31
CA GLY A 135 -19.93 -13.20 17.27
C GLY A 135 -20.56 -13.10 18.66
N GLU A 136 -20.04 -13.85 19.62
CA GLU A 136 -20.48 -13.81 21.02
C GLU A 136 -19.99 -12.53 21.71
N MET A 137 -18.71 -12.18 21.55
CA MET A 137 -18.11 -11.01 22.20
C MET A 137 -18.74 -9.68 21.75
N VAL A 138 -19.09 -9.54 20.47
CA VAL A 138 -19.69 -8.29 19.96
C VAL A 138 -21.16 -8.12 20.39
N LYS A 139 -21.89 -9.21 20.64
CA LYS A 139 -23.25 -9.15 21.20
C LYS A 139 -23.25 -8.62 22.63
N GLU A 140 -22.27 -9.03 23.43
CA GLU A 140 -22.14 -8.61 24.82
C GLU A 140 -21.48 -7.23 24.94
N TYR A 141 -20.52 -6.94 24.06
CA TYR A 141 -19.73 -5.71 24.06
C TYR A 141 -19.66 -5.07 22.66
N PRO A 142 -20.60 -4.20 22.26
CA PRO A 142 -20.65 -3.61 20.92
C PRO A 142 -19.38 -2.85 20.49
N TRP A 143 -18.64 -2.26 21.44
CA TRP A 143 -17.37 -1.58 21.19
C TRP A 143 -16.26 -2.53 20.71
N ALA A 144 -16.37 -3.82 21.03
CA ALA A 144 -15.41 -4.83 20.61
C ALA A 144 -15.37 -4.97 19.08
N TYR A 145 -16.47 -4.63 18.39
CA TYR A 145 -16.54 -4.62 16.93
C TYR A 145 -15.43 -3.74 16.29
N ALA A 146 -15.14 -2.57 16.87
CA ALA A 146 -14.11 -1.68 16.36
C ALA A 146 -12.72 -2.31 16.44
N ILE A 147 -12.42 -3.01 17.54
CA ILE A 147 -11.14 -3.72 17.73
C ILE A 147 -11.02 -4.88 16.76
N VAL A 148 -12.10 -5.65 16.59
CA VAL A 148 -12.17 -6.73 15.62
C VAL A 148 -11.88 -6.23 14.22
N LEU A 149 -12.59 -5.17 13.81
CA LEU A 149 -12.45 -4.59 12.49
C LEU A 149 -11.02 -4.06 12.27
N LEU A 150 -10.41 -3.47 13.29
CA LEU A 150 -9.01 -3.01 13.28
C LEU A 150 -8.04 -4.18 13.10
N ILE A 151 -8.19 -5.25 13.89
CA ILE A 151 -7.36 -6.45 13.82
C ILE A 151 -7.48 -7.09 12.44
N VAL A 152 -8.70 -7.40 12.00
CA VAL A 152 -8.94 -8.07 10.71
C VAL A 152 -8.44 -7.21 9.55
N SER A 153 -8.71 -5.91 9.57
CA SER A 153 -8.17 -4.97 8.57
C SER A 153 -6.66 -5.02 8.52
N LYS A 154 -6.01 -5.09 9.69
CA LYS A 154 -4.56 -5.07 9.74
C LYS A 154 -3.92 -6.33 9.17
N PHE A 155 -4.51 -7.48 9.45
CA PHE A 155 -4.00 -8.74 8.98
C PHE A 155 -4.31 -8.98 7.50
N VAL A 156 -5.51 -8.64 7.03
CA VAL A 156 -5.89 -8.77 5.61
C VAL A 156 -5.21 -7.71 4.73
N ASN A 157 -4.55 -6.71 5.34
CA ASN A 157 -3.85 -5.61 4.69
C ASN A 157 -4.69 -4.86 3.63
N SER A 158 -6.01 -4.89 3.80
CA SER A 158 -6.99 -4.29 2.91
C SER A 158 -8.25 -3.93 3.69
N GLN A 159 -8.52 -2.62 3.80
CA GLN A 159 -9.67 -2.09 4.53
C GLN A 159 -10.98 -2.51 3.87
N ALA A 160 -11.01 -2.46 2.54
CA ALA A 160 -12.17 -2.86 1.75
C ALA A 160 -12.45 -4.36 1.89
N ALA A 161 -11.43 -5.21 1.85
CA ALA A 161 -11.60 -6.65 2.02
C ALA A 161 -12.04 -7.00 3.44
N ALA A 162 -11.47 -6.35 4.45
CA ALA A 162 -11.87 -6.55 5.84
C ALA A 162 -13.31 -6.13 6.12
N LEU A 163 -13.74 -4.98 5.61
CA LEU A 163 -15.15 -4.56 5.68
C LEU A 163 -16.05 -5.56 4.94
N ALA A 164 -15.68 -5.98 3.72
CA ALA A 164 -16.44 -6.98 2.95
C ALA A 164 -16.55 -8.34 3.66
N ALA A 165 -15.55 -8.73 4.45
CA ALA A 165 -15.56 -9.97 5.21
C ALA A 165 -16.36 -9.88 6.53
N ILE A 166 -16.22 -8.77 7.26
CA ILE A 166 -16.72 -8.65 8.64
C ILE A 166 -18.11 -8.03 8.72
N VAL A 167 -18.45 -7.07 7.85
CA VAL A 167 -19.77 -6.41 7.88
C VAL A 167 -20.93 -7.42 7.71
N PRO A 168 -20.89 -8.39 6.76
CA PRO A 168 -21.97 -9.37 6.63
C PRO A 168 -22.14 -10.25 7.87
N VAL A 169 -21.03 -10.61 8.53
CA VAL A 169 -21.04 -11.41 9.76
C VAL A 169 -21.67 -10.60 10.90
N ALA A 170 -21.28 -9.34 11.07
CA ALA A 170 -21.80 -8.45 12.11
C ALA A 170 -23.31 -8.22 11.97
N LEU A 171 -23.81 -8.04 10.74
CA LEU A 171 -25.24 -7.91 10.48
C LEU A 171 -25.98 -9.22 10.80
N ALA A 172 -25.43 -10.38 10.42
CA ALA A 172 -26.05 -11.68 10.66
C ALA A 172 -26.21 -12.02 12.16
N ILE A 173 -25.33 -11.50 13.01
CA ILE A 173 -25.38 -11.69 14.47
C ILE A 173 -26.18 -10.59 15.19
N GLY A 174 -26.73 -9.61 14.47
CA GLY A 174 -27.61 -8.57 15.02
C GLY A 174 -26.92 -7.31 15.53
N VAL A 175 -25.70 -6.99 15.09
CA VAL A 175 -25.05 -5.70 15.42
C VAL A 175 -25.82 -4.56 14.77
N ASP A 176 -26.12 -3.51 15.53
CA ASP A 176 -26.77 -2.31 15.01
C ASP A 176 -25.89 -1.68 13.90
N PRO A 177 -26.44 -1.46 12.68
CA PRO A 177 -25.72 -0.79 11.60
C PRO A 177 -25.07 0.55 11.99
N ALA A 178 -25.63 1.28 12.96
CA ALA A 178 -25.04 2.50 13.49
C ALA A 178 -23.64 2.27 14.10
N TYR A 179 -23.44 1.17 14.82
CA TYR A 179 -22.12 0.79 15.36
C TYR A 179 -21.14 0.40 14.26
N ILE A 180 -21.63 -0.27 13.21
CA ILE A 180 -20.81 -0.64 12.05
C ILE A 180 -20.28 0.61 11.35
N VAL A 181 -21.15 1.59 11.10
CA VAL A 181 -20.77 2.86 10.47
C VAL A 181 -19.87 3.67 11.38
N ALA A 182 -20.19 3.78 12.68
CA ALA A 182 -19.38 4.51 13.64
C ALA A 182 -17.96 3.91 13.80
N SER A 183 -17.84 2.60 13.64
CA SER A 183 -16.55 1.89 13.75
C SER A 183 -15.81 1.77 12.43
N ALA A 184 -16.38 2.19 11.30
CA ALA A 184 -15.74 2.10 9.99
C ALA A 184 -14.32 2.70 9.95
N PRO A 185 -14.00 3.83 10.62
CA PRO A 185 -12.63 4.36 10.69
C PRO A 185 -11.63 3.43 11.38
N ALA A 186 -12.08 2.50 12.23
CA ALA A 186 -11.19 1.57 12.93
C ALA A 186 -10.44 0.62 11.99
N CYS A 187 -10.92 0.42 10.75
CA CYS A 187 -10.17 -0.31 9.74
C CYS A 187 -8.90 0.43 9.29
N TYR A 188 -8.77 1.73 9.59
CA TYR A 188 -7.64 2.58 9.19
C TYR A 188 -6.51 2.56 10.23
N GLY A 189 -5.83 1.41 10.35
CA GLY A 189 -4.74 1.16 11.31
C GLY A 189 -3.32 1.32 10.75
N TYR A 190 -3.08 2.28 9.85
CA TYR A 190 -1.76 2.45 9.19
C TYR A 190 -0.60 2.67 10.17
N TYR A 191 -0.87 3.36 11.28
CA TYR A 191 0.13 3.71 12.28
C TYR A 191 0.59 2.55 13.18
N ILE A 192 -0.02 1.36 13.06
CA ILE A 192 0.22 0.25 14.00
C ILE A 192 1.34 -0.68 13.53
N LEU A 193 1.35 -1.05 12.24
CA LEU A 193 2.46 -1.83 11.67
C LEU A 193 2.80 -1.28 10.27
N PRO A 194 4.07 -1.27 9.86
CA PRO A 194 4.46 -0.84 8.52
C PRO A 194 4.18 -1.94 7.49
N THR A 195 2.90 -2.25 7.23
CA THR A 195 2.49 -3.29 6.27
C THR A 195 2.23 -2.73 4.88
N TYR A 196 2.31 -1.41 4.72
CA TYR A 196 2.06 -0.79 3.43
C TYR A 196 3.35 -0.66 2.62
N PRO A 197 3.31 -0.94 1.31
CA PRO A 197 4.50 -0.87 0.47
C PRO A 197 5.18 0.51 0.48
N SER A 198 4.40 1.59 0.61
CA SER A 198 4.91 2.95 0.71
C SER A 198 5.74 3.16 1.97
N ASP A 199 5.31 2.59 3.10
CA ASP A 199 5.96 2.76 4.39
C ASP A 199 7.29 1.99 4.39
N LEU A 200 7.27 0.75 3.88
CA LEU A 200 8.48 -0.05 3.71
C LEU A 200 9.44 0.57 2.69
N ALA A 201 8.93 1.13 1.59
CA ALA A 201 9.75 1.83 0.62
C ALA A 201 10.37 3.10 1.23
N ALA A 202 9.62 3.84 2.05
CA ALA A 202 10.13 5.01 2.76
C ALA A 202 11.24 4.63 3.74
N ILE A 203 11.09 3.52 4.47
CA ILE A 203 12.14 2.96 5.35
C ILE A 203 13.38 2.56 4.51
N GLN A 204 13.18 1.93 3.36
CA GLN A 204 14.28 1.53 2.47
C GLN A 204 14.97 2.72 1.78
N PHE A 205 14.25 3.84 1.59
CA PHE A 205 14.82 5.10 1.12
C PHE A 205 15.48 5.92 2.24
N ASP A 206 15.28 5.55 3.51
CA ASP A 206 15.87 6.26 4.64
C ASP A 206 17.38 6.01 4.70
N ARG A 207 18.15 7.02 4.33
CA ARG A 207 19.61 7.02 4.38
C ARG A 207 20.15 7.44 5.76
N SER A 208 19.28 7.78 6.70
CA SER A 208 19.67 8.32 8.02
C SER A 208 20.32 7.29 8.96
N GLY A 209 20.29 6.01 8.59
CA GLY A 209 20.94 4.93 9.34
C GLY A 209 20.19 4.49 10.61
N ARG A 210 18.98 5.00 10.87
CA ARG A 210 18.19 4.63 12.05
C ARG A 210 17.38 3.35 11.83
N PRO A 211 17.13 2.55 12.90
CA PRO A 211 16.17 1.47 12.84
C PRO A 211 14.74 2.01 12.65
N ALA A 212 13.91 1.26 11.91
CA ALA A 212 12.52 1.63 11.58
C ALA A 212 11.63 1.97 12.79
N SER A 213 12.00 1.51 14.00
CA SER A 213 11.34 1.82 15.27
C SER A 213 11.48 3.27 15.72
N ALA A 214 12.39 4.05 15.13
CA ALA A 214 12.61 5.47 15.47
C ALA A 214 11.80 6.44 14.59
N VAL A 215 11.10 5.93 13.57
CA VAL A 215 10.38 6.73 12.56
C VAL A 215 8.85 6.66 12.74
N LEU A 216 8.35 5.65 13.47
CA LEU A 216 6.95 5.49 13.89
C LEU A 216 6.74 6.02 15.31
#